data_AF-Q5F3K6-F1
#
_entry.id   AF-Q5F3K6-F1
#
_cell.length_a   1.000
_cell.length_b   1.000
_cell.length_c   1.000
_cell.angle_alpha   90.00
_cell.angle_beta   90.00
_cell.angle_gamma   90.00
#
_symmetry.space_group_name_H-M   'P 1'
#
loop_
_entity.id
_entity.type
_entity.pdbx_description
1 polymer ?
#
loop_
_entity_poly.entity_id
_entity_poly.type
_entity_poly.pdbx_seq_one_letter_code
_entity_poly.pdbx_strand_id
1 'polypeptide(L)'
;MAVFDTPQEAFGALRPACVQLTKAQTVENVAQLEARLAAVGAGALQELQEYVLFPLRFALKVPGPRRERVVQRVLQCLSAVLLGTRVRSPRLLRELLSELCSCLPAPHGAPAPAEELQLAAVRALLALMHSAQGDAIVALYQPSCLPLLGFAVSLLLGLAERERAKQIKLAALECLQVLLLQCECQEHRCLREEEAQRCGDLFASFLPGVSIALSRIIAGDVKQGHRTTVSAIRLFYQIVGLVMADEQLARVPKQKEKPSVEQSRIAELIVHRGPEWSRSTSEKLSLLLRKIVELSSVHSHWKVRLELVELVQHLLSNCRLSLVDSFTHLLKALVGLVNDENSEVQSRCNEVLQGIAEQQVIAQSRALADVLSENLHSLATALPRLMNSQDDTGKFSTLSLLLGYLKLLGPKVNVVLNSVSHLHRLSKALMQVLELDVTDVKIVEDRRWGCVGGYDPSGSVQHGVQKGRCQRKYFRFFTEEKIFQLLQQVCRVLGYYGNIYLLVDHFMGLYSESAVYRKQAAMVLNELIAGAAGVGVDVLQ
;
A
#
# COMPACT_ATOMS: atom_id res chain seq x y z
N MET A 1 23.81 33.24 -13.48
CA MET A 1 25.23 33.08 -13.10
C MET A 1 25.40 33.78 -11.78
N ALA A 2 25.97 33.12 -10.77
CA ALA A 2 26.22 33.74 -9.47
C ALA A 2 27.21 34.90 -9.64
N VAL A 3 27.03 35.97 -8.86
CA VAL A 3 27.85 37.19 -8.92
C VAL A 3 29.00 37.12 -7.90
N PHE A 4 28.82 36.36 -6.82
CA PHE A 4 29.80 36.20 -5.76
C PHE A 4 30.12 34.71 -5.55
N ASP A 5 31.28 34.27 -6.04
CA ASP A 5 31.71 32.87 -5.98
C ASP A 5 32.72 32.59 -4.85
N THR A 6 33.37 33.63 -4.32
CA THR A 6 34.30 33.47 -3.18
C THR A 6 33.61 33.71 -1.84
N PRO A 7 33.96 32.96 -0.76
CA PRO A 7 33.40 33.17 0.56
C PRO A 7 33.61 34.59 1.11
N GLN A 8 34.72 35.26 0.76
CA GLN A 8 35.01 36.61 1.23
C GLN A 8 34.09 37.66 0.59
N GLU A 9 33.90 37.59 -0.73
CA GLU A 9 32.98 38.49 -1.44
C GLU A 9 31.52 38.24 -1.02
N ALA A 10 31.14 36.96 -0.91
CA ALA A 10 29.81 36.58 -0.43
C ALA A 10 29.57 37.07 1.00
N PHE A 11 30.55 36.98 1.89
CA PHE A 11 30.45 37.52 3.25
C PHE A 11 30.28 39.04 3.25
N GLY A 12 31.05 39.76 2.43
CA GLY A 12 30.91 41.21 2.26
C GLY A 12 29.50 41.62 1.79
N ALA A 13 28.92 40.85 0.87
CA ALA A 13 27.59 41.09 0.34
C ALA A 13 26.46 40.72 1.32
N LEU A 14 26.61 39.63 2.08
CA LEU A 14 25.57 39.11 2.99
C LEU A 14 25.58 39.78 4.36
N ARG A 15 26.75 40.15 4.89
CA ARG A 15 26.92 40.72 6.23
C ARG A 15 25.98 41.89 6.54
N PRO A 16 25.81 42.92 5.67
CA PRO A 16 24.92 44.04 5.97
C PRO A 16 23.47 43.60 6.18
N ALA A 17 22.97 42.70 5.33
CA ALA A 17 21.60 42.17 5.42
C ALA A 17 21.41 41.28 6.66
N CYS A 18 22.38 40.40 6.96
CA CYS A 18 22.36 39.56 8.15
C CYS A 18 22.32 40.41 9.44
N VAL A 19 23.19 41.43 9.54
CA VAL A 19 23.23 42.32 10.71
C VAL A 19 21.94 43.12 10.86
N GLN A 20 21.36 43.61 9.76
CA GLN A 20 20.08 44.32 9.78
C GLN A 20 18.94 43.42 10.26
N LEU A 21 18.88 42.16 9.79
CA LEU A 21 17.86 41.21 10.23
C LEU A 21 17.98 40.84 11.72
N THR A 22 19.20 40.74 12.25
CA THR A 22 19.41 40.54 13.69
C THR A 22 18.94 41.75 14.51
N LYS A 23 19.12 42.98 13.99
CA LYS A 23 18.67 44.20 14.68
C LYS A 23 17.15 44.38 14.62
N ALA A 24 16.52 44.11 13.48
CA ALA A 24 15.10 44.29 13.27
C ALA A 24 14.50 43.17 12.41
N GLN A 25 13.60 42.37 13.00
CA GLN A 25 12.93 41.27 12.30
C GLN A 25 11.70 41.78 11.55
N THR A 26 11.92 42.35 10.36
CA THR A 26 10.85 42.83 9.47
C THR A 26 10.82 42.04 8.16
N VAL A 27 9.71 42.11 7.42
CA VAL A 27 9.55 41.42 6.13
C VAL A 27 10.53 41.96 5.10
N GLU A 28 10.79 43.26 5.13
CA GLU A 28 11.70 43.96 4.21
C GLU A 28 13.14 43.48 4.41
N ASN A 29 13.58 43.32 5.65
CA ASN A 29 14.93 42.85 5.96
C ASN A 29 15.15 41.39 5.54
N VAL A 30 14.12 40.55 5.64
CA VAL A 30 14.18 39.17 5.12
C VAL A 30 14.26 39.17 3.59
N ALA A 31 13.43 39.98 2.91
CA ALA A 31 13.45 40.09 1.45
C ALA A 31 14.81 40.63 0.94
N GLN A 32 15.42 41.57 1.65
CA GLN A 32 16.75 42.07 1.33
C GLN A 32 17.82 40.98 1.45
N LEU A 33 17.74 40.11 2.46
CA LEU A 33 18.64 38.97 2.59
C LEU A 33 18.43 37.96 1.45
N GLU A 34 17.18 37.62 1.11
CA GLU A 34 16.85 36.72 0.00
C GLU A 34 17.40 37.25 -1.35
N ALA A 35 17.23 38.54 -1.63
CA ALA A 35 17.74 39.15 -2.86
C ALA A 35 19.28 39.08 -2.96
N ARG A 36 20.00 39.20 -1.83
CA ARG A 36 21.45 39.03 -1.78
C ARG A 36 21.86 37.57 -1.94
N LEU A 37 21.12 36.65 -1.33
CA LEU A 37 21.37 35.21 -1.45
C LEU A 37 21.27 34.70 -2.89
N ALA A 38 20.34 35.24 -3.69
CA ALA A 38 20.20 34.87 -5.10
C ALA A 38 21.45 35.17 -5.95
N ALA A 39 22.35 36.04 -5.47
CA ALA A 39 23.59 36.42 -6.16
C ALA A 39 24.82 35.60 -5.71
N VAL A 40 24.70 34.72 -4.71
CA VAL A 40 25.82 33.98 -4.10
C VAL A 40 25.92 32.57 -4.67
N GLY A 41 27.12 32.12 -5.01
CA GLY A 41 27.39 30.76 -5.49
C GLY A 41 27.22 29.72 -4.38
N ALA A 42 26.77 28.50 -4.74
CA ALA A 42 26.47 27.44 -3.78
C ALA A 42 27.68 27.04 -2.91
N GLY A 43 28.88 27.05 -3.47
CA GLY A 43 30.12 26.76 -2.72
C GLY A 43 30.41 27.80 -1.64
N ALA A 44 30.34 29.10 -1.96
CA ALA A 44 30.51 30.17 -0.99
C ALA A 44 29.39 30.16 0.07
N LEU A 45 28.15 29.89 -0.34
CA LEU A 45 27.03 29.77 0.58
C LEU A 45 27.18 28.59 1.56
N GLN A 46 27.78 27.48 1.12
CA GLN A 46 28.07 26.33 1.98
C GLN A 46 29.03 26.67 3.12
N GLU A 47 30.08 27.44 2.85
CA GLU A 47 31.05 27.90 3.86
C GLU A 47 30.44 28.91 4.83
N LEU A 48 29.47 29.70 4.36
CA LEU A 48 28.76 30.72 5.16
C LEU A 48 27.42 30.24 5.74
N GLN A 49 27.10 28.95 5.64
CA GLN A 49 25.78 28.41 5.98
C GLN A 49 25.36 28.79 7.40
N GLU A 50 26.19 28.49 8.41
CA GLU A 50 25.86 28.79 9.81
C GLU A 50 25.74 30.30 10.07
N TYR A 51 26.54 31.11 9.39
CA TYR A 51 26.49 32.57 9.50
C TYR A 51 25.17 33.14 8.97
N VAL A 52 24.69 32.67 7.82
CA VAL A 52 23.41 33.11 7.24
C VAL A 52 22.21 32.54 8.00
N LEU A 53 22.30 31.30 8.47
CA LEU A 53 21.24 30.69 9.27
C LEU A 53 21.09 31.38 10.63
N PHE A 54 22.15 31.91 11.22
CA PHE A 54 22.10 32.58 12.53
C PHE A 54 20.99 33.65 12.66
N PRO A 55 20.91 34.71 11.82
CA PRO A 55 19.86 35.73 11.94
C PRO A 55 18.45 35.17 11.68
N LEU A 56 18.31 34.17 10.80
CA LEU A 56 17.03 33.51 10.52
C LEU A 56 16.55 32.71 11.74
N ARG A 57 17.44 31.90 12.33
CA ARG A 57 17.18 31.13 13.55
C ARG A 57 16.90 32.03 14.74
N PHE A 58 17.63 33.14 14.85
CA PHE A 58 17.39 34.16 15.87
C PHE A 58 15.96 34.69 15.77
N ALA A 59 15.49 35.05 14.57
CA ALA A 59 14.13 35.53 14.34
C ALA A 59 13.03 34.53 14.74
N LEU A 60 13.29 33.22 14.68
CA LEU A 60 12.36 32.18 15.15
C LEU A 60 12.28 32.06 16.68
N LYS A 61 13.36 32.46 17.38
CA LYS A 61 13.53 32.32 18.83
C LYS A 61 13.21 33.59 19.63
N VAL A 62 13.08 34.75 19.00
CA VAL A 62 12.86 36.02 19.71
C VAL A 62 11.63 35.88 20.63
N PRO A 63 11.77 36.13 21.95
CA PRO A 63 10.66 36.08 22.87
C PRO A 63 9.68 37.23 22.59
N GLY A 64 8.39 36.93 22.54
CA GLY A 64 7.33 37.91 22.28
C GLY A 64 6.25 37.41 21.32
N PRO A 65 5.27 38.26 20.97
CA PRO A 65 4.23 37.90 20.01
C PRO A 65 4.86 37.67 18.63
N ARG A 66 4.72 36.44 18.12
CA ARG A 66 5.24 36.06 16.80
C ARG A 66 4.44 36.78 15.71
N ARG A 67 5.12 37.64 14.95
CA ARG A 67 4.56 38.24 13.73
C ARG A 67 4.53 37.17 12.64
N GLU A 68 3.41 36.47 12.48
CA GLU A 68 3.29 35.30 11.60
C GLU A 68 3.85 35.52 10.20
N ARG A 69 3.57 36.69 9.59
CA ARG A 69 4.11 37.06 8.26
C ARG A 69 5.65 37.09 8.22
N VAL A 70 6.30 37.60 9.27
CA VAL A 70 7.76 37.63 9.35
C VAL A 70 8.29 36.20 9.50
N VAL A 71 7.70 35.42 10.39
CA VAL A 71 8.09 34.01 10.61
C VAL A 71 7.94 33.19 9.32
N GLN A 72 6.83 33.36 8.60
CA GLN A 72 6.59 32.70 7.32
C GLN A 72 7.69 33.03 6.30
N ARG A 73 8.06 34.30 6.15
CA ARG A 73 9.13 34.72 5.22
C ARG A 73 10.50 34.22 5.68
N VAL A 74 10.78 34.21 6.98
CA VAL A 74 11.99 33.62 7.56
C VAL A 74 12.08 32.13 7.23
N LEU A 75 10.98 31.38 7.38
CA LEU A 75 10.94 29.94 7.06
C LEU A 75 11.16 29.68 5.57
N GLN A 76 10.61 30.52 4.69
CA GLN A 76 10.83 30.43 3.25
C GLN A 76 12.30 30.71 2.88
N CYS A 77 12.88 31.78 3.42
CA CYS A 77 14.30 32.12 3.23
C CYS A 77 15.22 31.01 3.77
N LEU A 78 14.92 30.49 4.97
CA LEU A 78 15.64 29.37 5.57
C LEU A 78 15.54 28.11 4.70
N SER A 79 14.37 27.81 4.15
CA SER A 79 14.19 26.69 3.20
C SER A 79 15.06 26.87 1.96
N ALA A 80 15.13 28.07 1.39
CA ALA A 80 15.98 28.36 0.22
C ALA A 80 17.48 28.15 0.53
N VAL A 81 17.94 28.58 1.71
CA VAL A 81 19.32 28.32 2.15
C VAL A 81 19.58 26.83 2.30
N LEU A 82 18.66 26.08 2.93
CA LEU A 82 18.80 24.63 3.13
C LEU A 82 18.79 23.84 1.81
N LEU A 83 17.96 24.21 0.84
CA LEU A 83 17.96 23.57 -0.48
C LEU A 83 19.25 23.85 -1.27
N GLY A 84 19.90 24.99 -1.02
CA GLY A 84 21.17 25.38 -1.64
C GLY A 84 22.43 24.90 -0.92
N THR A 85 22.31 24.24 0.24
CA THR A 85 23.45 23.83 1.09
C THR A 85 23.24 22.44 1.69
N ARG A 86 24.26 21.90 2.36
CA ARG A 86 24.22 20.62 3.06
C ARG A 86 24.51 20.82 4.54
N VAL A 87 23.64 20.27 5.39
CA VAL A 87 23.79 20.31 6.86
C VAL A 87 24.65 19.14 7.30
N ARG A 88 25.90 19.43 7.69
CA ARG A 88 26.89 18.44 8.13
C ARG A 88 27.03 18.35 9.65
N SER A 89 26.56 19.35 10.39
CA SER A 89 26.66 19.41 11.84
C SER A 89 25.45 18.73 12.51
N PRO A 90 25.64 17.64 13.29
CA PRO A 90 24.56 17.00 14.05
C PRO A 90 23.87 17.95 15.04
N ARG A 91 24.63 18.92 15.57
CA ARG A 91 24.09 19.93 16.48
C ARG A 91 23.16 20.88 15.74
N LEU A 92 23.60 21.42 14.60
CA LEU A 92 22.80 22.33 13.78
C LEU A 92 21.49 21.67 13.34
N LEU A 93 21.55 20.42 12.88
CA LEU A 93 20.37 19.66 12.46
C LEU A 93 19.33 19.54 13.58
N ARG A 94 19.76 19.16 14.79
CA ARG A 94 18.86 19.01 15.95
C ARG A 94 18.26 20.34 16.40
N GLU A 95 19.05 21.40 16.43
CA GLU A 95 18.58 22.72 16.81
C GLU A 95 17.57 23.26 15.78
N LEU A 96 17.85 23.15 14.47
CA LEU A 96 16.93 23.52 13.41
C LEU A 96 15.64 22.71 13.46
N LEU A 97 15.71 21.39 13.63
CA LEU A 97 14.54 20.53 13.72
C LEU A 97 13.62 20.98 14.88
N SER A 98 14.20 21.25 16.05
CA SER A 98 13.46 21.74 17.22
C SER A 98 12.83 23.11 16.97
N GLU A 99 13.59 24.05 16.38
CA GLU A 99 13.14 25.40 16.06
C GLU A 99 11.96 25.40 15.06
N LEU A 100 12.06 24.58 14.01
CA LEU A 100 11.02 24.43 13.00
C LEU A 100 9.77 23.75 13.58
N CYS A 101 9.94 22.70 14.41
CA CYS A 101 8.83 22.07 15.11
C CYS A 101 8.10 23.05 16.05
N SER A 102 8.83 23.99 16.67
CA SER A 102 8.22 25.03 17.52
C SER A 102 7.32 26.01 16.76
N CYS A 103 7.41 26.05 15.42
CA CYS A 103 6.58 26.90 14.57
C CYS A 103 5.24 26.23 14.20
N LEU A 104 5.07 24.94 14.52
CA LEU A 104 3.86 24.17 14.28
C LEU A 104 2.90 24.24 15.49
N PRO A 105 1.59 24.00 15.30
CA PRO A 105 0.63 24.00 16.39
C PRO A 105 0.99 22.96 17.44
N ALA A 106 1.00 23.38 18.71
CA ALA A 106 1.14 22.44 19.82
C ALA A 106 -0.04 21.45 19.84
N PRO A 107 0.18 20.18 20.22
CA PRO A 107 -0.87 19.15 20.20
C PRO A 107 -2.08 19.46 21.10
N HIS A 108 -1.93 20.36 22.09
CA HIS A 108 -2.96 20.74 23.06
C HIS A 108 -2.97 22.27 23.32
N GLY A 109 -4.09 22.94 23.04
CA GLY A 109 -4.52 24.17 23.72
C GLY A 109 -4.11 25.53 23.15
N ALA A 110 -3.19 25.61 22.18
CA ALA A 110 -2.85 26.88 21.53
C ALA A 110 -3.71 27.13 20.26
N PRO A 111 -4.05 28.39 19.94
CA PRO A 111 -4.66 28.71 18.65
C PRO A 111 -3.71 28.26 17.53
N ALA A 112 -4.27 27.58 16.53
CA ALA A 112 -3.50 27.11 15.40
C ALA A 112 -2.96 28.32 14.61
N PRO A 113 -1.68 28.31 14.21
CA PRO A 113 -1.13 29.36 13.36
C PRO A 113 -1.80 29.33 11.98
N ALA A 114 -1.70 30.44 11.23
CA ALA A 114 -2.22 30.51 9.87
C ALA A 114 -1.73 29.34 9.00
N GLU A 115 -2.61 28.84 8.12
CA GLU A 115 -2.34 27.71 7.22
C GLU A 115 -1.06 27.92 6.38
N GLU A 116 -0.80 29.15 5.93
CA GLU A 116 0.41 29.47 5.18
C GLU A 116 1.69 29.33 6.01
N LEU A 117 1.64 29.66 7.30
CA LEU A 117 2.77 29.51 8.21
C LEU A 117 3.05 28.03 8.49
N GLN A 118 1.99 27.25 8.73
CA GLN A 118 2.10 25.80 8.90
C GLN A 118 2.75 25.15 7.67
N LEU A 119 2.26 25.49 6.47
CA LEU A 119 2.80 24.96 5.23
C LEU A 119 4.27 25.36 5.01
N ALA A 120 4.64 26.60 5.32
CA ALA A 120 6.03 27.05 5.26
C ALA A 120 6.93 26.31 6.25
N ALA A 121 6.45 26.02 7.45
CA ALA A 121 7.20 25.26 8.46
C ALA A 121 7.40 23.80 8.04
N VAL A 122 6.37 23.12 7.52
CA VAL A 122 6.51 21.74 7.02
C VAL A 122 7.46 21.68 5.81
N ARG A 123 7.39 22.66 4.90
CA ARG A 123 8.35 22.75 3.77
C ARG A 123 9.79 22.98 4.24
N ALA A 124 9.99 23.79 5.27
CA ALA A 124 11.30 23.98 5.88
C ALA A 124 11.83 22.70 6.54
N LEU A 125 10.97 21.91 7.17
CA LEU A 125 11.33 20.59 7.72
C LEU A 125 11.74 19.62 6.60
N LEU A 126 10.99 19.59 5.50
CA LEU A 126 11.35 18.80 4.31
C LEU A 126 12.72 19.23 3.75
N ALA A 127 12.95 20.52 3.58
CA ALA A 127 14.23 21.06 3.11
C ALA A 127 15.39 20.70 4.06
N LEU A 128 15.16 20.77 5.38
CA LEU A 128 16.14 20.39 6.39
C LEU A 128 16.56 18.94 6.24
N MET A 129 15.59 18.03 6.16
CA MET A 129 15.87 16.61 6.06
C MET A 129 16.57 16.24 4.75
N HIS A 130 16.17 16.82 3.62
CA HIS A 130 16.86 16.63 2.33
C HIS A 130 18.28 17.21 2.33
N SER A 131 18.53 18.30 3.06
CA SER A 131 19.86 18.90 3.17
C SER A 131 20.82 18.14 4.10
N ALA A 132 20.31 17.28 4.97
CA ALA A 132 21.10 16.58 5.98
C ALA A 132 21.95 15.47 5.36
N GLN A 133 23.26 15.45 5.66
CA GLN A 133 24.19 14.48 5.09
C GLN A 133 25.16 13.89 6.11
N GLY A 134 25.71 12.72 5.78
CA GLY A 134 26.78 12.07 6.54
C GLY A 134 26.40 11.76 7.99
N ASP A 135 27.27 12.12 8.93
CA ASP A 135 27.06 11.81 10.33
C ASP A 135 25.90 12.60 10.97
N ALA A 136 25.52 13.75 10.39
CA ALA A 136 24.41 14.54 10.91
C ALA A 136 23.10 13.77 10.89
N ILE A 137 22.79 13.11 9.75
CA ILE A 137 21.55 12.34 9.63
C ILE A 137 21.61 11.09 10.52
N VAL A 138 22.75 10.38 10.57
CA VAL A 138 22.91 9.18 11.42
C VAL A 138 22.77 9.52 12.90
N ALA A 139 23.28 10.68 13.33
CA ALA A 139 23.18 11.14 14.71
C ALA A 139 21.74 11.50 15.13
N LEU A 140 20.86 11.85 14.17
CA LEU A 140 19.45 12.11 14.44
C LEU A 140 18.72 10.83 14.88
N TYR A 141 19.13 9.67 14.38
CA TYR A 141 18.57 8.35 14.73
C TYR A 141 19.35 7.66 15.85
N GLN A 142 19.90 8.45 16.78
CA GLN A 142 20.45 7.95 18.03
C GLN A 142 19.38 7.97 19.14
N PRO A 143 19.44 7.04 20.12
CA PRO A 143 18.60 7.03 21.33
C PRO A 143 18.37 8.38 21.99
N SER A 144 19.42 9.21 22.07
CA SER A 144 19.37 10.54 22.69
C SER A 144 18.44 11.53 21.99
N CYS A 145 18.12 11.31 20.71
CA CYS A 145 17.23 12.17 19.92
C CYS A 145 15.78 11.69 19.93
N LEU A 146 15.46 10.58 20.59
CA LEU A 146 14.11 10.00 20.63
C LEU A 146 13.02 11.00 21.07
N PRO A 147 13.21 11.86 22.10
CA PRO A 147 12.20 12.86 22.46
C PRO A 147 11.92 13.89 21.36
N LEU A 148 12.96 14.35 20.66
CA LEU A 148 12.83 15.33 19.58
C LEU A 148 12.15 14.72 18.36
N LEU A 149 12.55 13.50 17.98
CA LEU A 149 11.91 12.75 16.89
C LEU A 149 10.44 12.43 17.23
N GLY A 150 10.16 11.96 18.44
CA GLY A 150 8.80 11.66 18.88
C GLY A 150 7.91 12.91 18.86
N PHE A 151 8.45 14.07 19.27
CA PHE A 151 7.76 15.35 19.16
C PHE A 151 7.46 15.73 17.70
N ALA A 152 8.45 15.65 16.81
CA ALA A 152 8.27 15.93 15.39
C ALA A 152 7.24 15.01 14.73
N VAL A 153 7.33 13.70 14.98
CA VAL A 153 6.37 12.70 14.47
C VAL A 153 4.96 12.98 14.97
N SER A 154 4.79 13.29 16.26
CA SER A 154 3.49 13.61 16.86
C SER A 154 2.86 14.87 16.25
N LEU A 155 3.65 15.92 16.04
CA LEU A 155 3.18 17.16 15.40
C LEU A 155 2.71 16.91 13.96
N LEU A 156 3.54 16.23 13.16
CA LEU A 156 3.23 15.96 11.75
C LEU A 156 2.03 15.02 11.60
N LEU A 157 1.91 13.99 12.45
CA LEU A 157 0.71 13.15 12.49
C LEU A 157 -0.54 13.94 12.88
N GLY A 158 -0.41 14.85 13.86
CA GLY A 158 -1.49 15.74 14.25
C GLY A 158 -2.00 16.61 13.10
N LEU A 159 -1.07 17.18 12.30
CA LEU A 159 -1.40 17.92 11.08
C LEU A 159 -2.07 17.02 10.04
N ALA A 160 -1.50 15.83 9.78
CA ALA A 160 -2.02 14.90 8.79
C ALA A 160 -3.43 14.39 9.15
N GLU A 161 -3.75 14.23 10.43
CA GLU A 161 -5.07 13.75 10.89
C GLU A 161 -6.10 14.89 10.95
N ARG A 162 -5.75 16.04 11.55
CA ARG A 162 -6.72 17.07 11.99
C ARG A 162 -6.93 18.21 11.01
N GLU A 163 -5.93 18.54 10.17
CA GLU A 163 -6.02 19.74 9.33
C GLU A 163 -7.06 19.61 8.20
N ARG A 164 -7.62 20.75 7.79
CA ARG A 164 -8.62 20.78 6.70
C ARG A 164 -7.95 20.93 5.34
N ALA A 165 -6.87 21.71 5.27
CA ALA A 165 -6.15 21.95 4.04
C ALA A 165 -5.44 20.69 3.54
N LYS A 166 -5.85 20.20 2.37
CA LYS A 166 -5.28 19.01 1.72
C LYS A 166 -3.77 19.13 1.50
N GLN A 167 -3.30 20.34 1.18
CA GLN A 167 -1.89 20.60 0.93
C GLN A 167 -1.03 20.41 2.18
N ILE A 168 -1.53 20.80 3.35
CA ILE A 168 -0.82 20.63 4.62
C ILE A 168 -0.80 19.15 5.01
N LYS A 169 -1.93 18.45 4.86
CA LYS A 169 -2.01 16.99 5.09
C LYS A 169 -0.99 16.23 4.25
N LEU A 170 -0.92 16.51 2.95
CA LEU A 170 0.03 15.86 2.05
C LEU A 170 1.48 16.20 2.41
N ALA A 171 1.79 17.47 2.67
CA ALA A 171 3.14 17.88 3.07
C ALA A 171 3.58 17.23 4.40
N ALA A 172 2.66 17.06 5.34
CA ALA A 172 2.94 16.40 6.62
C ALA A 172 3.22 14.90 6.45
N LEU A 173 2.43 14.21 5.61
CA LEU A 173 2.67 12.80 5.28
C LEU A 173 3.99 12.61 4.54
N GLU A 174 4.31 13.48 3.58
CA GLU A 174 5.59 13.49 2.87
C GLU A 174 6.76 13.73 3.83
N CYS A 175 6.62 14.67 4.77
CA CYS A 175 7.63 14.95 5.78
C CYS A 175 7.86 13.75 6.71
N LEU A 176 6.82 13.00 7.05
CA LEU A 176 6.94 11.76 7.82
C LEU A 176 7.67 10.66 7.02
N GLN A 177 7.41 10.53 5.72
CA GLN A 177 8.13 9.59 4.85
C GLN A 177 9.63 9.94 4.76
N VAL A 178 9.94 11.23 4.64
CA VAL A 178 11.31 11.75 4.66
C VAL A 178 11.98 11.48 6.01
N LEU A 179 11.28 11.66 7.13
CA LEU A 179 11.78 11.30 8.46
C LEU A 179 12.03 9.80 8.64
N LEU A 180 11.36 8.93 7.88
CA LEU A 180 11.64 7.49 7.85
C LEU A 180 12.81 7.13 6.91
N LEU A 181 13.36 8.10 6.18
CA LEU A 181 14.38 7.90 5.14
C LEU A 181 13.92 6.93 4.04
N GLN A 182 12.61 6.95 3.73
CA GLN A 182 12.00 6.13 2.68
C GLN A 182 11.33 6.99 1.58
N CYS A 183 11.86 8.19 1.36
CA CYS A 183 11.44 9.06 0.27
C CYS A 183 12.03 8.57 -1.07
N GLU A 184 11.25 8.68 -2.15
CA GLU A 184 11.65 8.30 -3.52
C GLU A 184 12.57 9.34 -4.21
N CYS A 185 13.05 10.36 -3.49
CA CYS A 185 13.86 11.41 -4.07
C CYS A 185 15.34 10.99 -4.23
N GLN A 186 16.01 11.53 -5.25
CA GLN A 186 17.42 11.24 -5.55
C GLN A 186 18.39 11.69 -4.45
N GLU A 187 17.96 12.60 -3.57
CA GLU A 187 18.82 13.15 -2.51
C GLU A 187 18.91 12.25 -1.28
N HIS A 188 17.97 11.32 -1.08
CA HIS A 188 18.04 10.36 0.01
C HIS A 188 18.81 9.10 -0.38
N ARG A 189 19.81 8.77 0.45
CA ARG A 189 20.60 7.56 0.35
C ARG A 189 19.84 6.38 0.96
N CYS A 190 19.88 5.22 0.32
CA CYS A 190 19.41 3.97 0.94
C CYS A 190 20.16 3.68 2.23
N LEU A 191 19.41 3.40 3.30
CA LEU A 191 19.98 3.02 4.58
C LEU A 191 20.83 1.75 4.45
N ARG A 192 22.03 1.75 5.04
CA ARG A 192 22.76 0.50 5.30
C ARG A 192 21.96 -0.35 6.28
N GLU A 193 22.21 -1.65 6.30
CA GLU A 193 21.49 -2.58 7.18
C GLU A 193 21.54 -2.17 8.67
N GLU A 194 22.70 -1.72 9.17
CA GLU A 194 22.86 -1.24 10.55
C GLU A 194 22.13 0.09 10.83
N GLU A 195 22.03 0.95 9.82
CA GLU A 195 21.28 2.22 9.91
C GLU A 195 19.77 1.92 9.92
N ALA A 196 19.31 0.99 9.06
CA ALA A 196 17.94 0.52 9.02
C ALA A 196 17.53 -0.14 10.34
N GLN A 197 18.39 -0.97 10.92
CA GLN A 197 18.17 -1.60 12.23
C GLN A 197 17.94 -0.54 13.32
N ARG A 198 18.83 0.45 13.43
CA ARG A 198 18.72 1.54 14.42
C ARG A 198 17.47 2.38 14.23
N CYS A 199 17.13 2.68 12.97
CA CYS A 199 15.88 3.38 12.66
C CYS A 199 14.67 2.55 13.09
N GLY A 200 14.64 1.25 12.77
CA GLY A 200 13.58 0.34 13.19
C GLY A 200 13.43 0.25 14.71
N ASP A 201 14.53 0.23 15.46
CA ASP A 201 14.51 0.21 16.93
C ASP A 201 13.88 1.48 17.51
N LEU A 202 14.21 2.65 16.96
CA LEU A 202 13.62 3.92 17.39
C LEU A 202 12.14 4.04 17.00
N PHE A 203 11.80 3.72 15.75
CA PHE A 203 10.43 3.84 15.26
C PHE A 203 9.48 2.81 15.88
N ALA A 204 9.99 1.73 16.48
CA ALA A 204 9.19 0.82 17.30
C ALA A 204 8.47 1.52 18.46
N SER A 205 9.09 2.54 19.07
CA SER A 205 8.46 3.35 20.12
C SER A 205 7.31 4.22 19.61
N PHE A 206 7.31 4.56 18.32
CA PHE A 206 6.28 5.40 17.69
C PHE A 206 5.22 4.60 16.95
N LEU A 207 5.52 3.35 16.56
CA LEU A 207 4.69 2.51 15.70
C LEU A 207 3.23 2.42 16.16
N PRO A 208 2.89 2.17 17.44
CA PRO A 208 1.48 2.07 17.85
C PRO A 208 0.69 3.36 17.60
N GLY A 209 1.29 4.52 17.87
CA GLY A 209 0.65 5.83 17.65
C GLY A 209 0.51 6.14 16.16
N VAL A 210 1.58 5.90 15.41
CA VAL A 210 1.63 6.11 13.95
C VAL A 210 0.63 5.21 13.23
N SER A 211 0.63 3.90 13.51
CA SER A 211 -0.23 2.94 12.83
C SER A 211 -1.71 3.21 13.08
N ILE A 212 -2.09 3.60 14.31
CA ILE A 212 -3.46 3.99 14.64
C ILE A 212 -3.86 5.27 13.91
N ALA A 213 -3.04 6.32 13.97
CA ALA A 213 -3.34 7.60 13.31
C ALA A 213 -3.48 7.42 11.79
N LEU A 214 -2.55 6.70 11.16
CA LEU A 214 -2.62 6.41 9.73
C LEU A 214 -3.85 5.57 9.38
N SER A 215 -4.21 4.57 10.19
CA SER A 215 -5.44 3.80 9.95
C SER A 215 -6.71 4.66 9.98
N ARG A 216 -6.74 5.71 10.81
CA ARG A 216 -7.85 6.68 10.86
C ARG A 216 -7.86 7.61 9.65
N ILE A 217 -6.69 8.07 9.21
CA ILE A 217 -6.55 8.87 7.99
C ILE A 217 -7.02 8.06 6.78
N ILE A 218 -6.58 6.81 6.66
CA ILE A 218 -7.01 5.90 5.59
C ILE A 218 -8.53 5.69 5.62
N ALA A 219 -9.11 5.55 6.82
CA ALA A 219 -10.55 5.41 7.02
C ALA A 219 -11.36 6.72 6.97
N GLY A 220 -10.73 7.86 6.63
CA GLY A 220 -11.40 9.16 6.57
C GLY A 220 -12.34 9.30 5.37
N ASP A 221 -13.22 10.31 5.42
CA ASP A 221 -14.20 10.64 4.38
C ASP A 221 -13.54 10.90 3.01
N VAL A 222 -14.19 10.46 1.93
CA VAL A 222 -13.85 10.71 0.51
C VAL A 222 -13.48 12.18 0.24
N LYS A 223 -14.04 13.13 1.00
CA LYS A 223 -13.70 14.57 0.92
C LYS A 223 -12.21 14.87 1.09
N GLN A 224 -11.46 14.05 1.83
CA GLN A 224 -10.01 14.24 1.99
C GLN A 224 -9.25 14.10 0.67
N GLY A 225 -9.82 13.35 -0.29
CA GLY A 225 -9.24 13.09 -1.60
C GLY A 225 -8.29 11.89 -1.58
N HIS A 226 -8.31 11.12 -2.68
CA HIS A 226 -7.56 9.87 -2.81
C HIS A 226 -6.05 10.01 -2.57
N ARG A 227 -5.45 11.17 -2.90
CA ARG A 227 -3.99 11.39 -2.71
C ARG A 227 -3.58 11.28 -1.24
N THR A 228 -4.38 11.80 -0.32
CA THR A 228 -4.09 11.70 1.12
C THR A 228 -4.16 10.27 1.59
N THR A 229 -5.18 9.52 1.14
CA THR A 229 -5.32 8.09 1.43
C THR A 229 -4.14 7.28 0.89
N VAL A 230 -3.74 7.51 -0.36
CA VAL A 230 -2.57 6.87 -0.99
C VAL A 230 -1.30 7.15 -0.18
N SER A 231 -1.00 8.42 0.14
CA SER A 231 0.18 8.76 0.94
C SER A 231 0.15 8.16 2.34
N ALA A 232 -1.04 8.02 2.96
CA ALA A 232 -1.19 7.39 4.26
C ALA A 232 -1.00 5.86 4.21
N ILE A 233 -1.54 5.17 3.19
CA ILE A 233 -1.28 3.73 2.95
C ILE A 233 0.21 3.51 2.75
N ARG A 234 0.85 4.35 1.92
CA ARG A 234 2.29 4.30 1.65
C ARG A 234 3.11 4.38 2.93
N LEU A 235 2.89 5.44 3.69
CA LEU A 235 3.57 5.66 4.95
C LEU A 235 3.32 4.52 5.96
N PHE A 236 2.11 3.95 5.97
CA PHE A 236 1.75 2.85 6.86
C PHE A 236 2.58 1.60 6.57
N TYR A 237 2.63 1.14 5.33
CA TYR A 237 3.40 -0.09 5.04
C TYR A 237 4.90 0.14 5.12
N GLN A 238 5.38 1.36 4.84
CA GLN A 238 6.78 1.75 4.97
C GLN A 238 7.28 1.67 6.42
N ILE A 239 6.54 2.26 7.38
CA ILE A 239 6.92 2.17 8.79
C ILE A 239 6.76 0.76 9.35
N VAL A 240 5.68 0.04 8.96
CA VAL A 240 5.49 -1.35 9.39
C VAL A 240 6.60 -2.24 8.83
N GLY A 241 6.93 -2.10 7.54
CA GLY A 241 8.01 -2.82 6.88
C GLY A 241 9.37 -2.52 7.48
N LEU A 242 9.65 -1.26 7.84
CA LEU A 242 10.89 -0.89 8.52
C LEU A 242 11.02 -1.51 9.92
N VAL A 243 9.94 -1.51 10.70
CA VAL A 243 9.99 -1.94 12.11
C VAL A 243 9.81 -3.45 12.27
N MET A 244 8.98 -4.07 11.44
CA MET A 244 8.62 -5.49 11.49
C MET A 244 9.34 -6.34 10.44
N ALA A 245 10.38 -5.83 9.76
CA ALA A 245 11.16 -6.62 8.81
C ALA A 245 11.73 -7.88 9.47
N ASP A 246 11.53 -9.04 8.82
CA ASP A 246 11.96 -10.34 9.32
C ASP A 246 13.49 -10.39 9.52
N GLU A 247 14.24 -9.84 8.56
CA GLU A 247 15.71 -9.79 8.60
C GLU A 247 16.23 -8.95 9.77
N GLN A 248 15.55 -7.86 10.12
CA GLN A 248 15.91 -7.02 11.26
C GLN A 248 15.58 -7.72 12.57
N LEU A 249 14.36 -8.25 12.70
CA LEU A 249 13.91 -8.93 13.92
C LEU A 249 14.73 -10.19 14.22
N ALA A 250 15.24 -10.88 13.19
CA ALA A 250 16.15 -12.01 13.37
C ALA A 250 17.49 -11.63 14.02
N ARG A 251 17.94 -10.38 13.86
CA ARG A 251 19.20 -9.85 14.42
C ARG A 251 19.02 -9.28 15.83
N VAL A 252 17.79 -9.01 16.26
CA VAL A 252 17.51 -8.44 17.58
C VAL A 252 17.87 -9.47 18.67
N PRO A 253 18.66 -9.08 19.69
CA PRO A 253 18.95 -9.95 20.83
C PRO A 253 17.66 -10.46 21.49
N LYS A 254 17.64 -11.74 21.89
CA LYS A 254 16.45 -12.33 22.52
C LYS A 254 16.15 -11.74 23.91
N GLN A 255 17.18 -11.25 24.60
CA GLN A 255 17.08 -10.65 25.93
C GLN A 255 17.44 -9.17 25.85
N LYS A 256 16.67 -8.33 26.55
CA LYS A 256 16.96 -6.90 26.70
C LYS A 256 18.24 -6.76 27.53
N GLU A 257 19.28 -6.18 26.96
CA GLU A 257 20.47 -5.79 27.73
C GLU A 257 20.05 -4.80 28.83
N LYS A 258 20.57 -5.02 30.05
CA LYS A 258 20.31 -4.10 31.17
C LYS A 258 21.00 -2.77 30.88
N PRO A 259 20.28 -1.63 30.84
CA PRO A 259 20.92 -0.35 30.59
C PRO A 259 21.90 -0.02 31.73
N SER A 260 23.06 0.55 31.37
CA SER A 260 23.98 1.15 32.35
C SER A 260 23.27 2.27 33.13
N VAL A 261 23.61 2.42 34.41
CA VAL A 261 22.93 3.28 35.41
C VAL A 261 22.76 4.75 34.96
N GLU A 262 23.59 5.25 34.04
CA GLU A 262 23.58 6.65 33.58
C GLU A 262 22.57 6.97 32.46
N GLN A 263 21.94 5.98 31.80
CA GLN A 263 21.01 6.21 30.66
C GLN A 263 19.52 6.00 31.00
N SER A 264 19.16 5.99 32.30
CA SER A 264 17.93 5.39 32.81
C SER A 264 16.61 5.85 32.16
N ARG A 265 16.32 7.16 32.09
CA ARG A 265 14.99 7.62 31.65
C ARG A 265 14.71 7.50 30.15
N ILE A 266 15.71 7.73 29.28
CA ILE A 266 15.51 7.64 27.83
C ILE A 266 15.58 6.18 27.38
N ALA A 267 16.44 5.36 27.99
CA ALA A 267 16.52 3.93 27.71
C ALA A 267 15.23 3.17 28.10
N GLU A 268 14.49 3.65 29.09
CA GLU A 268 13.16 3.12 29.45
C GLU A 268 12.12 3.34 28.34
N LEU A 269 12.21 4.42 27.57
CA LEU A 269 11.29 4.73 26.47
C LEU A 269 11.58 3.91 25.20
N ILE A 270 12.75 3.28 25.12
CA ILE A 270 13.15 2.48 23.96
C ILE A 270 12.53 1.10 24.06
N VAL A 271 11.75 0.79 23.03
CA VAL A 271 11.12 -0.51 22.86
C VAL A 271 12.16 -1.54 22.46
N HIS A 272 12.20 -2.64 23.20
CA HIS A 272 12.99 -3.81 22.82
C HIS A 272 12.15 -4.70 21.90
N ARG A 273 12.54 -4.82 20.63
CA ARG A 273 11.84 -5.59 19.58
C ARG A 273 12.03 -7.12 19.69
N GLY A 274 11.93 -7.64 20.91
CA GLY A 274 12.04 -9.07 21.19
C GLY A 274 10.84 -9.88 20.66
N PRO A 275 10.88 -11.22 20.74
CA PRO A 275 9.86 -12.10 20.16
C PRO A 275 8.46 -11.88 20.76
N GLU A 276 8.36 -11.61 22.07
CA GLU A 276 7.09 -11.31 22.73
C GLU A 276 6.48 -10.00 22.22
N TRP A 277 7.29 -8.94 22.13
CA TRP A 277 6.85 -7.64 21.62
C TRP A 277 6.43 -7.75 20.14
N SER A 278 7.21 -8.46 19.33
CA SER A 278 6.89 -8.69 17.91
C SER A 278 5.56 -9.40 17.75
N ARG A 279 5.28 -10.44 18.56
CA ARG A 279 4.01 -11.18 18.51
C ARG A 279 2.83 -10.28 18.89
N SER A 280 2.90 -9.60 20.04
CA SER A 280 1.80 -8.71 20.49
C SER A 280 1.56 -7.55 19.51
N THR A 281 2.62 -7.01 18.91
CA THR A 281 2.51 -5.93 17.92
C THR A 281 1.91 -6.44 16.62
N SER A 282 2.31 -7.62 16.15
CA SER A 282 1.75 -8.28 14.97
C SER A 282 0.25 -8.54 15.09
N GLU A 283 -0.21 -9.05 16.24
CA GLU A 283 -1.64 -9.26 16.53
C GLU A 283 -2.44 -7.94 16.41
N LYS A 284 -1.93 -6.84 17.00
CA LYS A 284 -2.59 -5.52 16.93
C LYS A 284 -2.56 -4.95 15.51
N LEU A 285 -1.45 -5.08 14.80
CA LEU A 285 -1.32 -4.66 13.40
C LEU A 285 -2.26 -5.45 12.51
N SER A 286 -2.49 -6.74 12.77
CA SER A 286 -3.41 -7.57 11.98
C SER A 286 -4.82 -7.01 11.95
N LEU A 287 -5.30 -6.44 13.06
CA LEU A 287 -6.61 -5.80 13.15
C LEU A 287 -6.67 -4.53 12.27
N LEU A 288 -5.61 -3.72 12.29
CA LEU A 288 -5.50 -2.51 11.49
C LEU A 288 -5.39 -2.85 9.99
N LEU A 289 -4.56 -3.82 9.64
CA LEU A 289 -4.39 -4.31 8.27
C LEU A 289 -5.70 -4.82 7.69
N ARG A 290 -6.47 -5.59 8.47
CA ARG A 290 -7.79 -6.07 8.03
C ARG A 290 -8.72 -4.92 7.65
N LYS A 291 -8.79 -3.91 8.51
CA LYS A 291 -9.61 -2.71 8.26
C LYS A 291 -9.11 -1.91 7.05
N ILE A 292 -7.79 -1.74 6.90
CA ILE A 292 -7.19 -1.02 5.77
C ILE A 292 -7.50 -1.73 4.46
N VAL A 293 -7.32 -3.06 4.42
CA VAL A 293 -7.64 -3.89 3.24
C VAL A 293 -9.11 -3.80 2.88
N GLU A 294 -10.02 -3.95 3.85
CA GLU A 294 -11.47 -3.88 3.65
C GLU A 294 -11.88 -2.55 3.00
N LEU A 295 -11.36 -1.43 3.51
CA LEU A 295 -11.67 -0.10 3.00
C LEU A 295 -11.01 0.20 1.65
N SER A 296 -9.77 -0.27 1.45
CA SER A 296 -8.97 0.10 0.29
C SER A 296 -9.29 -0.76 -0.93
N SER A 297 -9.67 -2.03 -0.74
CA SER A 297 -9.98 -2.96 -1.85
C SER A 297 -11.20 -2.54 -2.67
N VAL A 298 -12.22 -1.98 -2.03
CA VAL A 298 -13.45 -1.50 -2.68
C VAL A 298 -13.45 0.02 -2.92
N HIS A 299 -12.32 0.69 -2.71
CA HIS A 299 -12.25 2.12 -2.83
C HIS A 299 -12.54 2.57 -4.27
N SER A 300 -13.34 3.63 -4.45
CA SER A 300 -13.80 4.09 -5.77
C SER A 300 -12.66 4.47 -6.71
N HIS A 301 -11.61 5.10 -6.18
CA HIS A 301 -10.46 5.54 -6.94
C HIS A 301 -9.39 4.42 -7.07
N TRP A 302 -9.07 4.03 -8.30
CA TRP A 302 -8.13 2.95 -8.62
C TRP A 302 -6.72 3.13 -8.02
N LYS A 303 -6.18 4.36 -7.94
CA LYS A 303 -4.87 4.61 -7.29
C LYS A 303 -4.80 4.15 -5.83
N VAL A 304 -5.90 4.15 -5.10
CA VAL A 304 -5.93 3.63 -3.72
C VAL A 304 -5.84 2.10 -3.73
N ARG A 305 -6.52 1.45 -4.67
CA ARG A 305 -6.44 0.00 -4.89
C ARG A 305 -5.04 -0.42 -5.36
N LEU A 306 -4.41 0.37 -6.23
CA LEU A 306 -3.03 0.16 -6.63
C LEU A 306 -2.07 0.27 -5.43
N GLU A 307 -2.23 1.29 -4.59
CA GLU A 307 -1.37 1.43 -3.40
C GLU A 307 -1.60 0.29 -2.38
N LEU A 308 -2.80 -0.30 -2.35
CA LEU A 308 -3.05 -1.53 -1.58
C LEU A 308 -2.23 -2.71 -2.14
N VAL A 309 -2.07 -2.82 -3.46
CA VAL A 309 -1.21 -3.85 -4.07
C VAL A 309 0.25 -3.66 -3.61
N GLU A 310 0.77 -2.42 -3.63
CA GLU A 310 2.14 -2.12 -3.16
C GLU A 310 2.30 -2.43 -1.65
N LEU A 311 1.30 -2.10 -0.83
CA LEU A 311 1.29 -2.46 0.59
C LEU A 311 1.43 -3.97 0.77
N VAL A 312 0.61 -4.75 0.05
CA VAL A 312 0.61 -6.21 0.16
C VAL A 312 1.95 -6.76 -0.31
N GLN A 313 2.46 -6.33 -1.45
CA GLN A 313 3.78 -6.74 -1.95
C GLN A 313 4.87 -6.48 -0.90
N HIS A 314 4.96 -5.25 -0.39
CA HIS A 314 6.01 -4.84 0.53
C HIS A 314 5.99 -5.68 1.82
N LEU A 315 4.81 -5.89 2.40
CA LEU A 315 4.68 -6.64 3.66
C LEU A 315 4.88 -8.15 3.46
N LEU A 316 4.40 -8.73 2.35
CA LEU A 316 4.60 -10.15 2.07
C LEU A 316 6.05 -10.49 1.75
N SER A 317 6.80 -9.55 1.16
CA SER A 317 8.24 -9.74 0.89
C SER A 317 9.12 -9.55 2.13
N ASN A 318 8.83 -8.57 2.98
CA ASN A 318 9.74 -8.19 4.07
C ASN A 318 9.30 -8.67 5.47
N CYS A 319 8.01 -8.98 5.67
CA CYS A 319 7.42 -9.24 6.99
C CYS A 319 6.62 -10.56 7.02
N ARG A 320 7.06 -11.57 6.25
CA ARG A 320 6.34 -12.84 6.10
C ARG A 320 6.25 -13.63 7.41
N LEU A 321 7.32 -13.63 8.19
CA LEU A 321 7.41 -14.37 9.45
C LEU A 321 6.81 -13.56 10.60
N SER A 322 7.09 -12.26 10.63
CA SER A 322 6.64 -11.36 11.69
C SER A 322 5.14 -11.05 11.62
N LEU A 323 4.55 -10.99 10.42
CA LEU A 323 3.12 -10.73 10.18
C LEU A 323 2.39 -11.98 9.67
N VAL A 324 2.77 -13.17 10.14
CA VAL A 324 2.19 -14.46 9.69
C VAL A 324 0.66 -14.51 9.78
N ASP A 325 0.06 -13.92 10.82
CA ASP A 325 -1.40 -13.90 11.01
C ASP A 325 -2.14 -13.01 9.99
N SER A 326 -1.42 -12.05 9.39
CA SER A 326 -1.94 -11.16 8.37
C SER A 326 -1.71 -11.71 6.96
N PHE A 327 -0.78 -12.64 6.79
CA PHE A 327 -0.36 -13.20 5.50
C PHE A 327 -1.56 -13.65 4.65
N THR A 328 -2.42 -14.51 5.21
CA THR A 328 -3.59 -15.03 4.51
C THR A 328 -4.53 -13.92 4.08
N HIS A 329 -4.75 -12.92 4.95
CA HIS A 329 -5.67 -11.83 4.65
C HIS A 329 -5.13 -10.90 3.55
N LEU A 330 -3.84 -10.58 3.60
CA LEU A 330 -3.16 -9.78 2.57
C LEU A 330 -3.17 -10.49 1.22
N LEU A 331 -2.91 -11.80 1.20
CA LEU A 331 -2.96 -12.59 -0.02
C LEU A 331 -4.37 -12.57 -0.63
N LYS A 332 -5.42 -12.74 0.19
CA LYS A 332 -6.82 -12.66 -0.26
C LYS A 332 -7.13 -11.31 -0.90
N ALA A 333 -6.63 -10.22 -0.34
CA ALA A 333 -6.80 -8.89 -0.90
C ALA A 333 -6.21 -8.80 -2.31
N LEU A 334 -4.98 -9.29 -2.48
CA LEU A 334 -4.30 -9.30 -3.78
C LEU A 334 -5.06 -10.17 -4.78
N VAL A 335 -5.46 -11.38 -4.41
CA VAL A 335 -6.24 -12.27 -5.29
C VAL A 335 -7.56 -11.62 -5.71
N GLY A 336 -8.21 -10.87 -4.81
CA GLY A 336 -9.42 -10.11 -5.13
C GLY A 336 -9.24 -9.00 -6.17
N LEU A 337 -8.02 -8.47 -6.32
CA LEU A 337 -7.68 -7.39 -7.26
C LEU A 337 -7.16 -7.90 -8.62
N VAL A 338 -7.05 -9.22 -8.83
CA VAL A 338 -6.59 -9.83 -10.10
C VAL A 338 -7.47 -9.45 -11.29
N ASN A 339 -8.77 -9.26 -11.03
CA ASN A 339 -9.75 -8.89 -12.05
C ASN A 339 -10.27 -7.46 -11.82
N ASP A 340 -9.42 -6.56 -11.31
CA ASP A 340 -9.79 -5.15 -11.14
C ASP A 340 -10.24 -4.54 -12.48
N GLU A 341 -11.21 -3.62 -12.43
CA GLU A 341 -11.72 -2.92 -13.61
C GLU A 341 -10.64 -2.06 -14.30
N ASN A 342 -9.62 -1.62 -13.54
CA ASN A 342 -8.51 -0.85 -14.06
C ASN A 342 -7.33 -1.74 -14.44
N SER A 343 -6.86 -1.60 -15.69
CA SER A 343 -5.77 -2.41 -16.24
C SER A 343 -4.42 -2.21 -15.53
N GLU A 344 -4.13 -1.03 -14.98
CA GLU A 344 -2.87 -0.81 -14.25
C GLU A 344 -2.86 -1.59 -12.92
N VAL A 345 -3.99 -1.58 -12.21
CA VAL A 345 -4.16 -2.37 -10.97
C VAL A 345 -4.05 -3.86 -11.28
N GLN A 346 -4.76 -4.33 -12.31
CA GLN A 346 -4.71 -5.72 -12.74
C GLN A 346 -3.29 -6.15 -13.14
N SER A 347 -2.60 -5.38 -13.99
CA SER A 347 -1.23 -5.70 -14.42
C SER A 347 -0.29 -5.80 -13.23
N ARG A 348 -0.32 -4.79 -12.36
CA ARG A 348 0.54 -4.76 -11.18
C ARG A 348 0.23 -5.90 -10.21
N CYS A 349 -1.04 -6.20 -10.00
CA CYS A 349 -1.46 -7.32 -9.17
C CYS A 349 -0.92 -8.66 -9.70
N ASN A 350 -1.00 -8.88 -11.02
CA ASN A 350 -0.49 -10.10 -11.65
C ASN A 350 1.04 -10.21 -11.52
N GLU A 351 1.78 -9.11 -11.74
CA GLU A 351 3.24 -9.08 -11.53
C GLU A 351 3.63 -9.46 -10.10
N VAL A 352 2.94 -8.89 -9.10
CA VAL A 352 3.21 -9.18 -7.69
C VAL A 352 2.89 -10.64 -7.35
N LEU A 353 1.77 -11.17 -7.83
CA LEU A 353 1.39 -12.56 -7.62
C LEU A 353 2.37 -13.54 -8.26
N GLN A 354 2.83 -13.23 -9.47
CA GLN A 354 3.86 -13.99 -10.17
C GLN A 354 5.18 -13.98 -9.38
N GLY A 355 5.64 -12.80 -8.94
CA GLY A 355 6.85 -12.69 -8.11
C GLY A 355 6.75 -13.49 -6.81
N ILE A 356 5.58 -13.49 -6.15
CA ILE A 356 5.34 -14.32 -4.96
C ILE A 356 5.40 -15.81 -5.34
N ALA A 357 4.75 -16.21 -6.43
CA ALA A 357 4.74 -17.61 -6.88
C ALA A 357 6.15 -18.11 -7.21
N GLU A 358 6.95 -17.32 -7.94
CA GLU A 358 8.34 -17.64 -8.30
C GLU A 358 9.24 -17.78 -7.07
N GLN A 359 9.18 -16.82 -6.14
CA GLN A 359 9.89 -16.90 -4.87
C GLN A 359 9.55 -18.17 -4.09
N GLN A 360 8.31 -18.66 -4.21
CA GLN A 360 7.89 -19.92 -3.57
C GLN A 360 8.28 -21.18 -4.33
N VAL A 361 8.40 -21.14 -5.66
CA VAL A 361 8.96 -22.26 -6.45
C VAL A 361 10.42 -22.49 -6.04
N ILE A 362 11.17 -21.39 -5.85
CA ILE A 362 12.56 -21.44 -5.38
C ILE A 362 12.63 -21.91 -3.91
N ALA A 363 11.69 -21.48 -3.06
CA ALA A 363 11.68 -21.81 -1.63
C ALA A 363 10.90 -23.09 -1.23
N GLN A 364 10.34 -23.85 -2.17
CA GLN A 364 9.48 -25.03 -1.93
C GLN A 364 8.41 -24.84 -0.82
N SER A 365 7.81 -23.65 -0.64
CA SER A 365 6.95 -23.50 0.54
C SER A 365 5.65 -24.29 0.40
N ARG A 366 5.54 -25.37 1.19
CA ARG A 366 4.30 -26.11 1.42
C ARG A 366 3.26 -25.22 2.09
N ALA A 367 3.70 -24.37 3.03
CA ALA A 367 2.84 -23.48 3.80
C ALA A 367 1.91 -22.60 2.96
N LEU A 368 2.38 -22.00 1.85
CA LEU A 368 1.49 -21.20 0.99
C LEU A 368 0.46 -22.06 0.26
N ALA A 369 0.89 -23.21 -0.27
CA ALA A 369 0.00 -24.12 -0.98
C ALA A 369 -1.08 -24.67 -0.05
N ASP A 370 -0.73 -24.96 1.20
CA ASP A 370 -1.67 -25.38 2.24
C ASP A 370 -2.67 -24.26 2.56
N VAL A 371 -2.20 -23.03 2.76
CA VAL A 371 -3.07 -21.86 2.99
C VAL A 371 -4.02 -21.62 1.81
N LEU A 372 -3.52 -21.70 0.57
CA LEU A 372 -4.33 -21.55 -0.64
C LEU A 372 -5.35 -22.70 -0.79
N SER A 373 -4.94 -23.93 -0.49
CA SER A 373 -5.81 -25.12 -0.52
C SER A 373 -6.96 -25.01 0.49
N GLU A 374 -6.66 -24.59 1.72
CA GLU A 374 -7.67 -24.36 2.78
C GLU A 374 -8.63 -23.20 2.42
N ASN A 375 -8.09 -22.11 1.87
CA ASN A 375 -8.90 -20.99 1.39
C ASN A 375 -9.78 -21.39 0.19
N LEU A 376 -9.29 -22.23 -0.71
CA LEU A 376 -10.06 -22.79 -1.81
C LEU A 376 -11.19 -23.69 -1.30
N HIS A 377 -10.90 -24.55 -0.32
CA HIS A 377 -11.90 -25.45 0.27
C HIS A 377 -13.03 -24.68 0.99
N SER A 378 -12.65 -23.73 1.84
CA SER A 378 -13.60 -22.88 2.57
C SER A 378 -14.45 -22.04 1.62
N LEU A 379 -13.85 -21.46 0.57
CA LEU A 379 -14.59 -20.72 -0.45
C LEU A 379 -15.53 -21.63 -1.24
N ALA A 380 -15.08 -22.80 -1.70
CA ALA A 380 -15.93 -23.77 -2.39
C ALA A 380 -17.11 -24.22 -1.51
N THR A 381 -16.92 -24.30 -0.20
CA THR A 381 -18.00 -24.64 0.75
C THR A 381 -19.02 -23.51 0.89
N ALA A 382 -18.58 -22.26 0.95
CA ALA A 382 -19.46 -21.12 1.09
C ALA A 382 -20.09 -20.67 -0.25
N LEU A 383 -19.49 -21.05 -1.39
CA LEU A 383 -19.82 -20.53 -2.72
C LEU A 383 -21.31 -20.64 -3.07
N PRO A 384 -22.00 -21.78 -2.91
CA PRO A 384 -23.43 -21.87 -3.25
C PRO A 384 -24.30 -20.90 -2.45
N ARG A 385 -23.98 -20.70 -1.16
CA ARG A 385 -24.68 -19.73 -0.30
C ARG A 385 -24.41 -18.30 -0.76
N LEU A 386 -23.14 -17.96 -1.04
CA LEU A 386 -22.73 -16.64 -1.48
C LEU A 386 -23.37 -16.27 -2.82
N MET A 387 -23.43 -17.21 -3.76
CA MET A 387 -24.10 -17.04 -5.06
C MET A 387 -25.60 -16.77 -4.93
N ASN A 388 -26.24 -17.19 -3.84
CA ASN A 388 -27.64 -16.91 -3.56
C ASN A 388 -27.86 -15.61 -2.79
N SER A 389 -26.92 -15.20 -1.93
CA SER A 389 -27.10 -14.07 -1.01
C SER A 389 -26.53 -12.74 -1.50
N GLN A 390 -25.59 -12.77 -2.44
CA GLN A 390 -24.89 -11.57 -2.94
C GLN A 390 -25.57 -10.98 -4.18
N ASP A 391 -25.26 -9.73 -4.48
CA ASP A 391 -25.51 -9.09 -5.77
C ASP A 391 -24.54 -9.61 -6.84
N ASP A 392 -24.78 -9.30 -8.13
CA ASP A 392 -23.95 -9.81 -9.23
C ASP A 392 -22.49 -9.31 -9.13
N THR A 393 -22.25 -8.12 -8.55
CA THR A 393 -20.91 -7.61 -8.20
C THR A 393 -20.22 -8.45 -7.12
N GLY A 394 -20.90 -8.80 -6.04
CA GLY A 394 -20.36 -9.67 -5.00
C GLY A 394 -20.07 -11.09 -5.50
N LYS A 395 -20.94 -11.61 -6.39
CA LYS A 395 -20.73 -12.91 -7.06
C LYS A 395 -19.50 -12.88 -7.95
N PHE A 396 -19.34 -11.84 -8.76
CA PHE A 396 -18.16 -11.65 -9.60
C PHE A 396 -16.87 -11.63 -8.78
N SER A 397 -16.85 -10.89 -7.67
CA SER A 397 -15.69 -10.84 -6.76
C SER A 397 -15.38 -12.19 -6.12
N THR A 398 -16.40 -12.92 -5.66
CA THR A 398 -16.27 -14.26 -5.08
C THR A 398 -15.69 -15.27 -6.08
N LEU A 399 -16.17 -15.25 -7.33
CA LEU A 399 -15.68 -16.13 -8.39
C LEU A 399 -14.29 -15.72 -8.89
N SER A 400 -13.99 -14.42 -8.92
CA SER A 400 -12.65 -13.92 -9.24
C SER A 400 -11.63 -14.40 -8.20
N LEU A 401 -12.01 -14.39 -6.92
CA LEU A 401 -11.19 -14.92 -5.83
C LEU A 401 -10.94 -16.43 -6.00
N LEU A 402 -11.98 -17.19 -6.36
CA LEU A 402 -11.87 -18.62 -6.64
C LEU A 402 -10.89 -18.89 -7.79
N LEU A 403 -11.07 -18.18 -8.91
CA LEU A 403 -10.21 -18.30 -10.08
C LEU A 403 -8.76 -17.94 -9.73
N GLY A 404 -8.55 -16.84 -9.00
CA GLY A 404 -7.22 -16.39 -8.63
C GLY A 404 -6.47 -17.36 -7.70
N TYR A 405 -7.16 -18.05 -6.77
CA TYR A 405 -6.53 -19.13 -6.01
C TYR A 405 -6.08 -20.30 -6.89
N LEU A 406 -6.88 -20.67 -7.89
CA LEU A 406 -6.53 -21.74 -8.83
C LEU A 406 -5.33 -21.34 -9.69
N LYS A 407 -5.31 -20.11 -10.21
CA LYS A 407 -4.16 -19.57 -10.96
C LYS A 407 -2.89 -19.57 -10.11
N LEU A 408 -2.97 -19.15 -8.84
CA LEU A 408 -1.83 -19.14 -7.91
C LEU A 408 -1.32 -20.52 -7.52
N LEU A 409 -2.22 -21.48 -7.33
CA LEU A 409 -1.83 -22.86 -7.06
C LEU A 409 -1.10 -23.48 -8.27
N GLY A 410 -1.45 -23.05 -9.48
CA GLY A 410 -0.83 -23.52 -10.72
C GLY A 410 -0.85 -25.05 -10.80
N PRO A 411 0.26 -25.72 -11.16
CA PRO A 411 0.33 -27.18 -11.22
C PRO A 411 0.01 -27.90 -9.89
N LYS A 412 0.10 -27.22 -8.73
CA LYS A 412 -0.26 -27.81 -7.44
C LYS A 412 -1.76 -28.05 -7.30
N VAL A 413 -2.60 -27.47 -8.18
CA VAL A 413 -4.03 -27.80 -8.28
C VAL A 413 -4.23 -29.32 -8.40
N ASN A 414 -3.38 -30.02 -9.19
CA ASN A 414 -3.45 -31.48 -9.30
C ASN A 414 -3.30 -32.17 -7.93
N VAL A 415 -2.34 -31.73 -7.11
CA VAL A 415 -2.10 -32.30 -5.77
C VAL A 415 -3.29 -32.04 -4.85
N VAL A 416 -3.85 -30.82 -4.88
CA VAL A 416 -5.02 -30.45 -4.05
C VAL A 416 -6.25 -31.26 -4.44
N LEU A 417 -6.51 -31.45 -5.73
CA LEU A 417 -7.68 -32.16 -6.24
C LEU A 417 -7.60 -33.69 -6.10
N ASN A 418 -6.42 -34.27 -5.87
CA ASN A 418 -6.33 -35.67 -5.46
C ASN A 418 -6.95 -35.93 -4.07
N SER A 419 -7.18 -34.89 -3.27
CA SER A 419 -7.96 -35.00 -2.05
C SER A 419 -9.45 -35.05 -2.37
N VAL A 420 -10.08 -36.19 -2.03
CA VAL A 420 -11.52 -36.43 -2.25
C VAL A 420 -12.38 -35.33 -1.64
N SER A 421 -12.01 -34.78 -0.47
CA SER A 421 -12.78 -33.71 0.18
C SER A 421 -12.78 -32.41 -0.62
N HIS A 422 -11.64 -32.03 -1.22
CA HIS A 422 -11.53 -30.83 -2.04
C HIS A 422 -12.24 -31.01 -3.37
N LEU A 423 -12.00 -32.12 -4.06
CA LEU A 423 -12.64 -32.44 -5.34
C LEU A 423 -14.16 -32.51 -5.21
N HIS A 424 -14.66 -33.26 -4.21
CA HIS A 424 -16.10 -33.40 -3.99
C HIS A 424 -16.76 -32.07 -3.63
N ARG A 425 -16.12 -31.26 -2.77
CA ARG A 425 -16.68 -29.97 -2.38
C ARG A 425 -16.74 -28.99 -3.54
N LEU A 426 -15.66 -28.87 -4.32
CA LEU A 426 -15.58 -27.98 -5.47
C LEU A 426 -16.55 -28.40 -6.57
N SER A 427 -16.57 -29.69 -6.93
CA SER A 427 -17.49 -30.21 -7.95
C SER A 427 -18.96 -29.99 -7.58
N LYS A 428 -19.35 -30.29 -6.33
CA LYS A 428 -20.71 -30.04 -5.84
C LYS A 428 -21.08 -28.56 -5.89
N ALA A 429 -20.14 -27.67 -5.51
CA ALA A 429 -20.36 -26.24 -5.61
C ALA A 429 -20.59 -25.79 -7.07
N LEU A 430 -19.78 -26.27 -8.02
CA LEU A 430 -19.95 -25.98 -9.44
C LEU A 430 -21.30 -26.48 -9.97
N MET A 431 -21.73 -27.70 -9.59
CA MET A 431 -23.04 -28.23 -10.00
C MET A 431 -24.22 -27.38 -9.51
N GLN A 432 -24.09 -26.81 -8.30
CA GLN A 432 -25.11 -25.92 -7.75
C GLN A 432 -25.08 -24.55 -8.42
N VAL A 433 -23.92 -23.94 -8.58
CA VAL A 433 -23.80 -22.58 -9.15
C VAL A 433 -24.20 -22.54 -10.64
N LEU A 434 -23.92 -23.60 -11.39
CA LEU A 434 -24.30 -23.72 -12.80
C LEU A 434 -25.73 -24.24 -13.01
N GLU A 435 -26.57 -24.27 -11.97
CA GLU A 435 -27.97 -24.68 -12.11
C GLU A 435 -28.69 -23.78 -13.12
N LEU A 436 -29.20 -24.41 -14.18
CA LEU A 436 -29.94 -23.73 -15.24
C LEU A 436 -31.34 -23.41 -14.73
N ASP A 437 -31.79 -22.18 -14.99
CA ASP A 437 -33.20 -21.87 -14.85
C ASP A 437 -33.96 -22.58 -15.97
N VAL A 438 -34.95 -23.37 -15.60
CA VAL A 438 -35.85 -24.09 -16.52
C VAL A 438 -37.30 -23.58 -16.41
N THR A 439 -37.52 -22.57 -15.57
CA THR A 439 -38.84 -22.01 -15.22
C THR A 439 -39.08 -20.62 -15.77
N ASP A 440 -38.03 -19.88 -16.16
CA ASP A 440 -38.18 -18.53 -16.71
C ASP A 440 -38.98 -18.51 -18.04
N VAL A 441 -40.00 -17.65 -18.10
CA VAL A 441 -40.90 -17.47 -19.25
C VAL A 441 -40.12 -17.07 -20.51
N LYS A 442 -39.01 -16.35 -20.36
CA LYS A 442 -38.12 -15.94 -21.46
C LYS A 442 -37.55 -17.14 -22.24
N ILE A 443 -37.39 -18.30 -21.59
CA ILE A 443 -36.91 -19.54 -22.22
C ILE A 443 -37.96 -20.10 -23.20
N VAL A 444 -39.25 -19.91 -22.89
CA VAL A 444 -40.38 -20.31 -23.74
C VAL A 444 -40.55 -19.31 -24.90
N GLU A 445 -40.33 -18.03 -24.65
CA GLU A 445 -40.39 -16.96 -25.66
C GLU A 445 -39.28 -17.09 -26.72
N ASP A 446 -38.02 -17.31 -26.30
CA ASP A 446 -36.88 -17.52 -27.22
C ASP A 446 -37.07 -18.80 -28.08
N ARG A 447 -37.68 -19.86 -27.52
CA ARG A 447 -38.03 -21.06 -28.29
C ARG A 447 -39.10 -20.80 -29.33
N ARG A 448 -40.08 -19.93 -29.05
CA ARG A 448 -41.16 -19.57 -29.98
C ARG A 448 -40.67 -18.73 -31.16
N TRP A 449 -39.69 -17.85 -30.96
CA TRP A 449 -39.12 -17.05 -32.04
C TRP A 449 -37.97 -17.72 -32.81
N GLY A 450 -37.30 -18.72 -32.24
CA GLY A 450 -36.28 -19.50 -32.96
C GLY A 450 -36.82 -20.49 -34.00
N CYS A 451 -38.10 -20.88 -33.92
CA CYS A 451 -38.72 -21.86 -34.83
C CYS A 451 -39.53 -21.25 -35.99
N VAL A 452 -39.63 -19.91 -36.07
CA VAL A 452 -40.34 -19.23 -37.17
C VAL A 452 -39.31 -18.68 -38.15
N GLY A 453 -38.65 -19.58 -38.86
CA GLY A 453 -37.66 -19.25 -39.89
C GLY A 453 -37.85 -20.12 -41.12
N GLY A 454 -38.73 -19.67 -42.03
CA GLY A 454 -38.72 -19.97 -43.47
C GLY A 454 -38.88 -21.43 -43.89
N TYR A 455 -40.12 -21.90 -44.06
CA TYR A 455 -40.40 -22.92 -45.06
C TYR A 455 -40.23 -22.29 -46.46
N ASP A 456 -39.07 -22.45 -47.07
CA ASP A 456 -38.88 -22.22 -48.51
C ASP A 456 -39.21 -23.54 -49.25
N PRO A 457 -40.16 -23.56 -50.21
CA PRO A 457 -40.59 -24.77 -50.91
C PRO A 457 -39.68 -25.14 -52.09
N SER A 458 -38.37 -24.99 -51.94
CA SER A 458 -37.39 -25.39 -52.96
C SER A 458 -36.29 -26.24 -52.34
N GLY A 459 -36.33 -27.54 -52.63
CA GLY A 459 -35.44 -28.57 -52.10
C GLY A 459 -34.00 -28.45 -52.58
N SER A 460 -33.22 -27.56 -51.97
CA SER A 460 -31.76 -27.58 -52.06
C SER A 460 -31.15 -27.72 -50.67
N VAL A 461 -30.58 -28.89 -50.40
CA VAL A 461 -29.83 -29.19 -49.18
C VAL A 461 -28.50 -28.43 -49.24
N GLN A 462 -28.43 -27.28 -48.60
CA GLN A 462 -27.16 -26.63 -48.28
C GLN A 462 -26.65 -27.16 -46.94
N HIS A 463 -25.68 -28.07 -47.00
CA HIS A 463 -24.79 -28.40 -45.89
C HIS A 463 -23.82 -27.23 -45.64
N GLY A 464 -24.34 -26.12 -45.14
CA GLY A 464 -23.55 -25.12 -44.42
C GLY A 464 -23.62 -25.44 -42.93
N VAL A 465 -22.48 -25.60 -42.26
CA VAL A 465 -22.39 -25.65 -40.80
C VAL A 465 -22.93 -24.32 -40.27
N GLN A 466 -24.25 -24.25 -40.08
CA GLN A 466 -24.88 -23.19 -39.33
C GLN A 466 -24.25 -23.25 -37.94
N LYS A 467 -23.38 -22.28 -37.63
CA LYS A 467 -23.08 -21.87 -36.25
C LYS A 467 -24.43 -21.58 -35.62
N GLY A 468 -25.04 -22.60 -35.02
CA GLY A 468 -26.35 -22.48 -34.40
C GLY A 468 -26.27 -21.31 -33.45
N ARG A 469 -27.15 -20.32 -33.62
CA ARG A 469 -27.33 -19.25 -32.65
C ARG A 469 -27.46 -19.92 -31.29
N CYS A 470 -26.43 -19.82 -30.46
CA CYS A 470 -26.41 -20.46 -29.15
C CYS A 470 -27.64 -20.00 -28.40
N GLN A 471 -28.55 -20.92 -28.10
CA GLN A 471 -29.68 -20.63 -27.22
C GLN A 471 -29.13 -20.00 -25.94
N ARG A 472 -29.67 -18.84 -25.58
CA ARG A 472 -29.21 -18.13 -24.39
C ARG A 472 -29.45 -19.02 -23.18
N LYS A 473 -28.39 -19.31 -22.44
CA LYS A 473 -28.46 -20.13 -21.22
C LYS A 473 -28.89 -19.22 -20.08
N TYR A 474 -30.00 -19.54 -19.44
CA TYR A 474 -30.49 -18.83 -18.26
C TYR A 474 -30.05 -19.60 -17.02
N PHE A 475 -29.47 -18.90 -16.05
CA PHE A 475 -28.94 -19.48 -14.82
C PHE A 475 -29.76 -18.99 -13.63
N ARG A 476 -29.97 -19.86 -12.65
CA ARG A 476 -30.75 -19.55 -11.46
C ARG A 476 -30.14 -18.44 -10.61
N PHE A 477 -28.80 -18.42 -10.51
CA PHE A 477 -28.09 -17.60 -9.54
C PHE A 477 -27.52 -16.30 -10.11
N PHE A 478 -27.53 -16.07 -11.41
CA PHE A 478 -26.95 -14.86 -12.01
C PHE A 478 -27.50 -14.58 -13.40
N THR A 479 -27.47 -13.32 -13.80
CA THR A 479 -27.97 -12.87 -15.12
C THR A 479 -26.88 -12.30 -16.01
N GLU A 480 -25.80 -11.80 -15.42
CA GLU A 480 -24.66 -11.23 -16.16
C GLU A 480 -23.81 -12.30 -16.85
N GLU A 481 -23.49 -12.06 -18.12
CA GLU A 481 -22.66 -12.96 -18.94
C GLU A 481 -21.21 -13.07 -18.43
N LYS A 482 -20.69 -12.00 -17.81
CA LYS A 482 -19.34 -11.97 -17.24
C LYS A 482 -19.14 -13.01 -16.13
N ILE A 483 -20.18 -13.27 -15.33
CA ILE A 483 -20.17 -14.30 -14.28
C ILE A 483 -20.06 -15.70 -14.91
N PHE A 484 -20.77 -15.94 -16.00
CA PHE A 484 -20.65 -17.19 -16.74
C PHE A 484 -19.25 -17.38 -17.33
N GLN A 485 -18.68 -16.33 -17.93
CA GLN A 485 -17.32 -16.36 -18.47
C GLN A 485 -16.27 -16.68 -17.38
N LEU A 486 -16.42 -16.13 -16.17
CA LEU A 486 -15.57 -16.49 -15.03
C LEU A 486 -15.70 -17.96 -14.65
N LEU A 487 -16.92 -18.51 -14.61
CA LEU A 487 -17.13 -19.94 -14.32
C LEU A 487 -16.51 -20.84 -15.39
N GLN A 488 -16.60 -20.45 -16.67
CA GLN A 488 -15.90 -21.13 -17.76
C GLN A 488 -14.39 -21.10 -17.55
N GLN A 489 -13.82 -19.94 -17.18
CA GLN A 489 -12.40 -19.83 -16.86
C GLN A 489 -12.00 -20.71 -15.67
N VAL A 490 -12.80 -20.76 -14.60
CA VAL A 490 -12.56 -21.67 -13.47
C VAL A 490 -12.49 -23.12 -13.95
N CYS A 491 -13.44 -23.57 -14.75
CA CYS A 491 -13.42 -24.92 -15.31
C CYS A 491 -12.22 -25.17 -16.23
N ARG A 492 -11.86 -24.20 -17.08
CA ARG A 492 -10.69 -24.33 -17.96
C ARG A 492 -9.38 -24.42 -17.19
N VAL A 493 -9.18 -23.59 -16.18
CA VAL A 493 -7.99 -23.63 -15.31
C VAL A 493 -7.90 -24.96 -14.55
N LEU A 494 -9.03 -25.51 -14.10
CA LEU A 494 -9.08 -26.86 -13.50
C LEU A 494 -8.66 -27.94 -14.50
N GLY A 495 -9.12 -27.86 -15.75
CA GLY A 495 -8.72 -28.79 -16.80
C GLY A 495 -7.26 -28.66 -17.22
N TYR A 496 -6.72 -27.43 -17.19
CA TYR A 496 -5.35 -27.12 -17.58
C TYR A 496 -4.32 -27.59 -16.53
N TYR A 497 -4.56 -27.33 -15.25
CA TYR A 497 -3.62 -27.71 -14.17
C TYR A 497 -3.94 -29.04 -13.48
N GLY A 498 -5.19 -29.50 -13.53
CA GLY A 498 -5.63 -30.72 -12.87
C GLY A 498 -5.38 -31.97 -13.70
N ASN A 499 -5.51 -33.15 -13.07
CA ASN A 499 -5.49 -34.42 -13.79
C ASN A 499 -6.82 -34.62 -14.54
N ILE A 500 -6.79 -34.45 -15.86
CA ILE A 500 -7.98 -34.54 -16.72
C ILE A 500 -8.69 -35.89 -16.61
N TYR A 501 -7.97 -37.00 -16.45
CA TYR A 501 -8.58 -38.32 -16.34
C TYR A 501 -9.42 -38.45 -15.06
N LEU A 502 -8.87 -37.98 -13.94
CA LEU A 502 -9.57 -37.96 -12.66
C LEU A 502 -10.78 -37.03 -12.70
N LEU A 503 -10.64 -35.85 -13.30
CA LEU A 503 -11.73 -34.88 -13.39
C LEU A 503 -12.86 -35.40 -14.29
N VAL A 504 -12.53 -35.94 -15.47
CA VAL A 504 -13.53 -36.50 -16.38
C VAL A 504 -14.26 -37.67 -15.73
N ASP A 505 -13.54 -38.60 -15.11
CA ASP A 505 -14.15 -39.74 -14.41
C ASP A 505 -15.13 -39.27 -13.32
N HIS A 506 -14.69 -38.36 -12.46
CA HIS A 506 -15.51 -37.80 -11.38
C HIS A 506 -16.77 -37.09 -11.89
N PHE A 507 -16.64 -36.21 -12.89
CA PHE A 507 -17.79 -35.48 -13.45
C PHE A 507 -18.70 -36.36 -14.32
N MET A 508 -18.18 -37.42 -14.94
CA MET A 508 -18.99 -38.46 -15.60
C MET A 508 -19.79 -39.28 -14.57
N GLY A 509 -19.21 -39.54 -13.40
CA GLY A 509 -19.94 -40.06 -12.23
C GLY A 509 -21.15 -39.18 -11.91
N LEU A 510 -20.92 -37.88 -11.66
CA LEU A 510 -22.00 -36.91 -11.38
C LEU A 510 -23.04 -36.78 -12.51
N TYR A 511 -22.61 -36.94 -13.77
CA TYR A 511 -23.50 -36.96 -14.93
C TYR A 511 -24.46 -38.16 -14.91
N SER A 512 -23.97 -39.31 -14.46
CA SER A 512 -24.73 -40.55 -14.38
C SER A 512 -25.63 -40.62 -13.13
N GLU A 513 -25.18 -40.08 -12.01
CA GLU A 513 -25.83 -40.20 -10.69
C GLU A 513 -27.18 -39.48 -10.58
N SER A 514 -27.33 -38.30 -11.21
CA SER A 514 -28.53 -37.49 -11.06
C SER A 514 -28.92 -36.76 -12.34
N ALA A 515 -30.20 -36.92 -12.73
CA ALA A 515 -30.79 -36.14 -13.81
C ALA A 515 -30.73 -34.62 -13.54
N VAL A 516 -30.65 -34.22 -12.26
CA VAL A 516 -30.58 -32.81 -11.82
C VAL A 516 -29.22 -32.17 -12.16
N TYR A 517 -28.12 -32.95 -12.12
CA TYR A 517 -26.77 -32.44 -12.40
C TYR A 517 -26.29 -32.70 -13.82
N ARG A 518 -26.99 -33.54 -14.58
CA ARG A 518 -26.56 -33.97 -15.93
C ARG A 518 -26.21 -32.82 -16.87
N LYS A 519 -26.98 -31.72 -16.86
CA LYS A 519 -26.75 -30.57 -17.74
C LYS A 519 -25.50 -29.79 -17.31
N GLN A 520 -25.34 -29.60 -16.01
CA GLN A 520 -24.23 -28.88 -15.39
C GLN A 520 -22.93 -29.66 -15.55
N ALA A 521 -22.96 -30.97 -15.32
CA ALA A 521 -21.83 -31.86 -15.54
C ALA A 521 -21.37 -31.83 -17.00
N ALA A 522 -22.29 -31.88 -17.97
CA ALA A 522 -21.94 -31.75 -19.38
C ALA A 522 -21.27 -30.41 -19.72
N MET A 523 -21.77 -29.30 -19.15
CA MET A 523 -21.14 -27.98 -19.33
C MET A 523 -19.73 -27.95 -18.75
N VAL A 524 -19.54 -28.45 -17.52
CA VAL A 524 -18.23 -28.48 -16.88
C VAL A 524 -17.25 -29.36 -17.66
N LEU A 525 -17.68 -30.55 -18.11
CA LEU A 525 -16.85 -31.44 -18.93
C LEU A 525 -16.35 -30.78 -20.21
N ASN A 526 -17.20 -30.04 -20.92
CA ASN A 526 -16.79 -29.32 -22.13
C ASN A 526 -15.68 -28.29 -21.84
N GLU A 527 -15.83 -27.51 -20.77
CA GLU A 527 -14.84 -26.49 -20.40
C GLU A 527 -13.56 -27.11 -19.82
N LEU A 528 -13.65 -28.23 -19.11
CA LEU A 528 -12.48 -29.00 -18.64
C LEU A 528 -11.64 -29.51 -19.82
N ILE A 529 -12.28 -30.10 -20.82
CA ILE A 529 -11.59 -30.61 -22.02
C ILE A 529 -10.98 -29.45 -22.82
N ALA A 530 -11.71 -28.33 -22.98
CA ALA A 530 -11.19 -27.13 -23.62
C ALA A 530 -9.95 -26.58 -22.87
N GLY A 531 -10.02 -26.55 -21.54
CA GLY A 531 -8.90 -26.16 -20.68
C GLY A 531 -7.68 -27.06 -20.82
N ALA A 532 -7.88 -28.39 -20.81
CA ALA A 532 -6.81 -29.37 -21.01
C ALA A 532 -6.14 -29.25 -22.39
N ALA A 533 -6.90 -28.82 -23.42
CA ALA A 533 -6.38 -28.51 -24.75
C ALA A 533 -5.69 -27.14 -24.84
N GLY A 534 -5.62 -26.37 -23.75
CA GLY A 534 -5.04 -25.03 -23.72
C GLY A 534 -5.88 -23.94 -24.40
N VAL A 535 -7.15 -24.23 -24.71
CA VAL A 535 -8.01 -23.32 -25.47
C VAL A 535 -8.63 -22.27 -24.55
N GLY A 536 -8.25 -21.00 -24.75
CA GLY A 536 -8.85 -19.86 -24.07
C GLY A 536 -8.70 -19.90 -22.55
N VAL A 537 -7.57 -20.46 -22.07
CA VAL A 537 -7.18 -20.47 -20.66
C VAL A 537 -6.43 -19.18 -20.36
N ASP A 538 -6.92 -18.43 -19.39
CA ASP A 538 -6.23 -17.27 -18.84
C ASP A 538 -5.47 -17.70 -17.58
N VAL A 539 -4.15 -17.86 -17.68
CA VAL A 539 -3.24 -18.24 -16.59
C VAL A 539 -2.22 -17.14 -16.34
N LEU A 540 -1.70 -17.07 -15.12
CA LEU A 540 -0.52 -16.25 -14.81
C LEU A 540 0.66 -16.87 -15.59
N GLN A 541 1.12 -16.18 -16.64
CA GLN A 541 2.27 -16.61 -17.46
C GLN A 541 3.58 -16.15 -16.83
#